data_AF-A0A067E2N8-F1
#
_entry.id   AF-A0A067E2N8-F1
#
_cell.length_a   1.000
_cell.length_b   1.000
_cell.length_c   1.000
_cell.angle_alpha   90.00
_cell.angle_beta   90.00
_cell.angle_gamma   90.00
#
_symmetry.space_group_name_H-M   'P 1'
#
loop_
_entity.id
_entity.type
_entity.pdbx_description
1 polymer ?
#
loop_
_entity_poly.entity_id
_entity_poly.type
_entity_poly.pdbx_seq_one_letter_code
_entity_poly.pdbx_strand_id
1 'polypeptide(L)'
;MSNQAESSDAKGTKRDFSTAILERKKAPNRLVVDEAINDDNSVVVLHPDTMEKLQFFRGDTILIKGKKRKDTVCIALADDTCEEPKIRMNKVVRSNLRVRLGDVVSVHQCADVKYGKRVHILPVDDTIEGVTGNLFDAYLK
;
A
#
# COMPACT_ATOMS: atom_id res chain seq x y z
N MET A 1 40.03 5.26 -9.30
CA MET A 1 39.21 5.94 -10.31
C MET A 1 37.87 6.29 -9.67
N SER A 2 37.43 7.51 -9.94
CA SER A 2 36.31 8.23 -9.37
C SER A 2 34.93 7.63 -9.64
N ASN A 3 34.01 7.78 -8.68
CA ASN A 3 32.66 8.30 -8.94
C ASN A 3 32.01 8.75 -7.63
N GLN A 4 32.08 10.07 -7.37
CA GLN A 4 31.21 10.78 -6.44
C GLN A 4 29.92 11.14 -7.19
N ALA A 5 28.76 10.81 -6.62
CA ALA A 5 27.50 11.42 -7.03
C ALA A 5 27.35 12.74 -6.27
N GLU A 6 27.58 13.84 -6.97
CA GLU A 6 27.34 15.20 -6.47
C GLU A 6 25.84 15.41 -6.20
N SER A 7 25.51 15.70 -4.95
CA SER A 7 24.24 16.33 -4.61
C SER A 7 24.28 17.78 -5.10
N SER A 8 23.47 18.10 -6.10
CA SER A 8 23.19 19.47 -6.51
C SER A 8 22.31 20.17 -5.46
N ASP A 9 22.93 20.57 -4.35
CA ASP A 9 22.36 21.58 -3.45
C ASP A 9 22.39 22.93 -4.17
N ALA A 10 21.24 23.30 -4.74
CA ALA A 10 21.02 24.63 -5.30
C ALA A 10 21.07 25.66 -4.16
N LYS A 11 22.27 26.22 -3.95
CA LYS A 11 22.48 27.44 -3.15
C LYS A 11 21.71 28.59 -3.79
N GLY A 12 20.70 29.14 -3.10
CA GLY A 12 20.24 30.50 -3.36
C GLY A 12 18.74 30.80 -3.38
N THR A 13 17.84 29.87 -3.05
CA THR A 13 16.40 30.18 -2.93
C THR A 13 15.99 30.32 -1.47
N LYS A 14 15.38 31.46 -1.11
CA LYS A 14 14.66 31.62 0.18
C LYS A 14 13.75 30.40 0.34
N ARG A 15 14.00 29.57 1.36
CA ARG A 15 13.13 28.43 1.68
C ARG A 15 11.76 28.98 2.03
N ASP A 16 10.76 28.69 1.20
CA ASP A 16 9.40 29.13 1.45
C ASP A 16 8.77 28.27 2.54
N PHE A 17 8.87 28.75 3.78
CA PHE A 17 8.32 28.05 4.93
C PHE A 17 6.78 28.01 4.92
N SER A 18 6.13 28.82 4.07
CA SER A 18 4.67 28.84 3.90
C SER A 18 4.14 27.51 3.38
N THR A 19 4.95 26.77 2.61
CA THR A 19 4.59 25.46 2.03
C THR A 19 5.37 24.29 2.61
N ALA A 20 6.20 24.48 3.63
CA ALA A 20 7.04 23.41 4.20
C ALA A 20 6.23 22.20 4.74
N ILE A 21 4.96 22.39 5.10
CA ILE A 21 4.04 21.31 5.48
C ILE A 21 3.60 20.47 4.27
N LEU A 22 3.48 21.09 3.10
CA LEU A 22 3.07 20.44 1.84
C LEU A 22 4.23 19.66 1.20
N GLU A 23 5.47 20.04 1.50
CA GLU A 23 6.65 19.32 1.04
C GLU A 23 6.60 17.87 1.51
N ARG A 24 6.72 16.94 0.56
CA ARG A 24 6.67 15.52 0.84
C ARG A 24 7.93 15.14 1.63
N LYS A 25 7.79 14.97 2.94
CA LYS A 25 8.83 14.37 3.78
C LYS A 25 9.25 13.03 3.16
N LYS A 26 10.52 12.92 2.77
CA LYS A 26 11.16 11.67 2.36
C LYS A 26 11.22 10.78 3.60
N ALA A 27 10.33 9.81 3.68
CA ALA A 27 10.32 8.81 4.73
C ALA A 27 10.37 7.43 4.05
N PRO A 28 11.17 6.48 4.56
CA PRO A 28 11.38 5.19 3.91
C PRO A 28 10.07 4.38 3.77
N ASN A 29 9.12 4.64 4.66
CA ASN A 29 7.82 3.96 4.67
C ASN A 29 6.78 4.61 3.76
N ARG A 30 7.15 5.61 2.95
CA ARG A 30 6.25 6.26 1.97
C ARG A 30 6.56 5.74 0.58
N LEU A 31 5.63 4.96 0.04
CA LEU A 31 5.80 4.25 -1.22
C LEU A 31 4.79 4.74 -2.26
N VAL A 32 5.19 4.72 -3.52
CA VAL A 32 4.37 5.10 -4.67
C VAL A 32 3.54 3.91 -5.12
N VAL A 33 2.24 4.10 -5.27
CA VAL A 33 1.32 3.05 -5.69
C VAL A 33 1.54 2.71 -7.16
N ASP A 34 1.73 1.43 -7.44
CA ASP A 34 1.86 0.86 -8.79
C ASP A 34 0.89 -0.31 -9.00
N GLU A 35 0.73 -0.72 -10.26
CA GLU A 35 -0.20 -1.78 -10.65
C GLU A 35 0.33 -3.15 -10.23
N ALA A 36 -0.56 -4.00 -9.73
CA ALA A 36 -0.20 -5.37 -9.36
C ALA A 36 -0.20 -6.30 -10.57
N ILE A 37 0.68 -7.32 -10.53
CA ILE A 37 0.71 -8.40 -11.51
C ILE A 37 -0.31 -9.49 -11.14
N ASN A 38 -0.52 -9.72 -9.83
CA ASN A 38 -1.48 -10.67 -9.29
C ASN A 38 -2.74 -9.95 -8.79
N ASP A 39 -3.91 -10.57 -8.94
CA ASP A 39 -5.21 -10.02 -8.54
C ASP A 39 -5.70 -10.58 -7.18
N ASP A 40 -4.78 -10.77 -6.24
CA ASP A 40 -5.13 -11.12 -4.86
C ASP A 40 -5.44 -9.85 -4.04
N ASN A 41 -6.65 -9.80 -3.49
CA ASN A 41 -7.18 -8.66 -2.72
C ASN A 41 -6.50 -8.45 -1.35
N SER A 42 -5.70 -9.42 -0.89
CA SER A 42 -5.05 -9.40 0.42
C SER A 42 -3.54 -9.20 0.34
N VAL A 43 -2.96 -9.15 -0.85
CA VAL A 43 -1.51 -9.16 -1.06
C VAL A 43 -1.04 -7.84 -1.65
N VAL A 44 0.10 -7.36 -1.13
CA VAL A 44 0.88 -6.29 -1.74
C VAL A 44 2.31 -6.73 -1.93
N VAL A 45 2.94 -6.16 -2.95
CA VAL A 45 4.28 -6.54 -3.35
C VAL A 45 5.24 -5.36 -3.21
N LEU A 46 6.40 -5.65 -2.63
CA LEU A 46 7.48 -4.71 -2.34
C LEU A 46 8.80 -5.26 -2.88
N HIS A 47 9.74 -4.38 -3.21
CA HIS A 47 11.11 -4.79 -3.50
C HIS A 47 11.78 -5.38 -2.23
N PRO A 48 12.60 -6.44 -2.34
CA PRO A 48 13.31 -7.03 -1.21
C PRO A 48 14.09 -6.00 -0.37
N ASP A 49 14.82 -5.09 -1.00
CA ASP A 49 15.61 -4.07 -0.29
C ASP A 49 14.72 -3.09 0.47
N THR A 50 13.53 -2.78 -0.04
CA THR A 50 12.55 -1.93 0.65
C THR A 50 11.97 -2.66 1.84
N MET A 51 11.71 -3.96 1.73
CA MET A 51 11.30 -4.78 2.87
C MET A 51 12.37 -4.83 3.96
N GLU A 52 13.64 -5.02 3.59
CA GLU A 52 14.76 -5.03 4.54
C GLU A 52 14.90 -3.69 5.26
N LYS A 53 14.86 -2.57 4.52
CA LYS A 53 14.91 -1.20 5.09
C LYS A 53 13.78 -0.94 6.08
N LEU A 54 12.61 -1.53 5.85
CA LEU A 54 11.43 -1.40 6.71
C LEU A 54 11.32 -2.50 7.75
N GLN A 55 12.25 -3.45 7.77
CA GLN A 55 12.27 -4.63 8.63
C GLN A 55 11.00 -5.48 8.50
N PHE A 56 10.45 -5.57 7.29
CA PHE A 56 9.36 -6.47 6.96
C PHE A 56 9.90 -7.81 6.49
N PHE A 57 9.29 -8.89 6.94
CA PHE A 57 9.56 -10.23 6.43
C PHE A 57 8.49 -10.66 5.43
N ARG A 58 8.84 -11.62 4.57
CA ARG A 58 7.88 -12.21 3.63
C ARG A 58 6.74 -12.85 4.40
N GLY A 59 5.51 -12.42 4.11
CA GLY A 59 4.31 -12.90 4.78
C GLY A 59 3.86 -12.04 5.96
N ASP A 60 4.60 -10.97 6.30
CA ASP A 60 4.19 -10.05 7.37
C ASP A 60 2.86 -9.37 7.03
N THR A 61 2.04 -9.19 8.07
CA THR A 61 0.84 -8.38 7.98
C THR A 61 1.19 -6.91 8.17
N ILE A 62 0.86 -6.08 7.19
CA ILE A 62 1.15 -4.65 7.18
C ILE A 62 -0.13 -3.82 7.14
N LEU A 63 -0.09 -2.68 7.83
CA LEU A 63 -1.11 -1.64 7.78
C LEU A 63 -0.70 -0.58 6.76
N ILE A 64 -1.54 -0.37 5.75
CA ILE A 64 -1.36 0.64 4.72
C ILE A 64 -2.31 1.78 5.01
N LYS A 65 -1.79 3.01 5.10
CA LYS A 65 -2.59 4.22 5.28
C LYS A 65 -2.66 4.99 3.96
N GLY A 66 -3.89 5.21 3.51
CA GLY A 66 -4.23 5.89 2.28
C GLY A 66 -4.68 7.33 2.52
N LYS A 67 -5.56 7.81 1.62
CA LYS A 67 -6.14 9.16 1.71
C LYS A 67 -7.46 9.13 2.49
N LYS A 68 -7.94 10.30 2.91
CA LYS A 68 -9.24 10.45 3.62
C LYS A 68 -9.38 9.53 4.86
N ARG A 69 -8.28 9.31 5.58
CA ARG A 69 -8.21 8.43 6.77
C ARG A 69 -8.72 7.00 6.48
N LYS A 70 -8.45 6.50 5.27
CA LYS A 70 -8.75 5.13 4.89
C LYS A 70 -7.50 4.29 5.00
N ASP A 71 -7.62 3.21 5.76
CA ASP A 71 -6.54 2.29 6.05
C ASP A 71 -6.99 0.87 5.65
N THR A 72 -6.04 0.07 5.20
CA THR A 72 -6.26 -1.32 4.77
C THR A 72 -5.11 -2.19 5.30
N VAL A 73 -5.42 -3.44 5.66
CA VAL A 73 -4.43 -4.43 6.08
C VAL A 73 -4.18 -5.40 4.92
N CYS A 74 -2.91 -5.69 4.63
CA CYS A 74 -2.49 -6.60 3.58
C CYS A 74 -1.28 -7.44 4.03
N ILE A 75 -0.99 -8.51 3.32
CA ILE A 75 0.20 -9.35 3.46
C ILE A 75 1.28 -8.83 2.49
N ALA A 76 2.50 -8.64 2.99
CA ALA A 76 3.63 -8.19 2.19
C ALA A 76 4.40 -9.38 1.59
N LEU A 77 4.58 -9.36 0.26
CA LEU A 77 5.45 -10.28 -0.46
C LEU A 77 6.60 -9.54 -1.14
N ALA A 78 7.73 -10.22 -1.27
CA ALA A 78 8.93 -9.72 -1.94
C ALA A 78 8.92 -10.11 -3.43
N ASP A 79 9.29 -9.17 -4.30
CA ASP A 79 9.45 -9.34 -5.75
C ASP A 79 10.53 -8.36 -6.25
N ASP A 80 11.58 -8.88 -6.86
CA ASP A 80 12.72 -8.12 -7.39
C ASP A 80 12.37 -7.35 -8.68
N THR A 81 11.27 -7.69 -9.34
CA THR A 81 10.79 -6.94 -10.50
C THR A 81 10.07 -5.64 -10.12
N CYS A 82 9.76 -5.44 -8.83
CA CYS A 82 9.13 -4.23 -8.31
C CYS A 82 10.19 -3.16 -8.02
N GLU A 83 10.00 -1.91 -8.45
CA GLU A 83 10.97 -0.86 -8.14
C GLU A 83 10.97 -0.53 -6.63
N GLU A 84 12.16 -0.25 -6.06
CA GLU A 84 12.33 0.09 -4.65
C GLU A 84 11.33 1.13 -4.07
N PRO A 85 11.08 2.29 -4.71
CA PRO A 85 10.18 3.30 -4.14
C PRO A 85 8.69 2.98 -4.34
N LYS A 86 8.35 1.82 -4.93
CA LYS A 86 6.98 1.47 -5.29
C LYS A 86 6.39 0.39 -4.39
N ILE A 87 5.06 0.35 -4.39
CA ILE A 87 4.25 -0.72 -3.80
C ILE A 87 3.20 -1.12 -4.82
N ARG A 88 3.19 -2.39 -5.18
CA ARG A 88 2.20 -2.94 -6.11
C ARG A 88 1.00 -3.46 -5.33
N MET A 89 -0.18 -3.02 -5.74
CA MET A 89 -1.46 -3.44 -5.15
C MET A 89 -2.57 -3.37 -6.19
N ASN A 90 -3.54 -4.27 -6.10
CA ASN A 90 -4.61 -4.35 -7.09
C ASN A 90 -5.66 -3.23 -6.94
N LYS A 91 -6.64 -3.20 -7.85
CA LYS A 91 -7.69 -2.18 -7.88
C LYS A 91 -8.54 -2.15 -6.60
N VAL A 92 -8.80 -3.30 -5.98
CA VAL A 92 -9.61 -3.40 -4.76
C VAL A 92 -8.90 -2.72 -3.59
N VAL A 93 -7.63 -3.02 -3.36
CA VAL A 93 -6.83 -2.39 -2.29
C VAL A 93 -6.75 -0.87 -2.51
N ARG A 94 -6.53 -0.41 -3.75
CA ARG A 94 -6.51 1.03 -4.08
C ARG A 94 -7.85 1.72 -3.80
N SER A 95 -8.95 1.07 -4.15
CA SER A 95 -10.30 1.59 -3.91
C SER A 95 -10.57 1.77 -2.41
N ASN A 96 -10.19 0.76 -1.60
CA ASN A 96 -10.32 0.80 -0.14
C ASN A 96 -9.53 1.97 0.46
N LEU A 97 -8.31 2.21 -0.01
CA LEU A 97 -7.41 3.30 0.43
C LEU A 97 -7.73 4.68 -0.18
N ARG A 98 -8.66 4.74 -1.15
CA ARG A 98 -9.01 5.96 -1.91
C ARG A 98 -7.81 6.61 -2.62
N VAL A 99 -6.96 5.77 -3.23
CA VAL A 99 -5.76 6.19 -3.98
C VAL A 99 -5.82 5.78 -5.45
N ARG A 100 -4.98 6.39 -6.28
CA ARG A 100 -4.76 6.06 -7.70
C ARG A 100 -3.30 5.65 -7.93
N LEU A 101 -2.98 5.12 -9.10
CA LEU A 101 -1.60 4.88 -9.50
C LEU A 101 -0.79 6.19 -9.42
N GLY A 102 0.45 6.12 -8.93
CA GLY A 102 1.31 7.27 -8.70
C GLY A 102 1.03 8.06 -7.42
N ASP A 103 -0.05 7.76 -6.69
CA ASP A 103 -0.25 8.31 -5.34
C ASP A 103 0.75 7.71 -4.35
N VAL A 104 0.95 8.41 -3.22
CA VAL A 104 1.84 7.94 -2.16
C VAL A 104 1.01 7.45 -0.98
N VAL A 105 1.35 6.26 -0.49
CA VAL A 105 0.79 5.66 0.73
C VAL A 105 1.88 5.50 1.78
N SER A 106 1.51 5.34 3.05
CA SER A 106 2.45 4.97 4.11
C SER A 106 2.19 3.58 4.64
N VAL A 107 3.24 2.79 4.79
CA VAL A 107 3.18 1.40 5.28
C VAL A 107 3.74 1.29 6.70
N HIS A 108 3.17 0.38 7.49
CA HIS A 108 3.57 0.10 8.87
C HIS A 108 3.38 -1.38 9.17
N GLN A 109 4.21 -1.96 10.04
CA GLN A 109 4.00 -3.33 10.51
C GLN A 109 2.72 -3.41 11.36
N CYS A 110 1.98 -4.51 11.25
CA CYS A 110 0.77 -4.77 12.02
C CYS A 110 0.87 -6.16 12.67
N ALA A 111 1.68 -6.28 13.72
CA ALA A 111 1.97 -7.56 14.37
C ALA A 111 0.83 -8.09 15.28
N ASP A 112 -0.05 -7.23 15.79
CA ASP A 112 -1.13 -7.61 16.73
C ASP A 112 -2.47 -7.91 16.01
N VAL A 113 -2.40 -8.59 14.87
CA VAL A 113 -3.61 -8.98 14.13
C VAL A 113 -4.20 -10.24 14.76
N LYS A 114 -5.30 -10.05 15.49
CA LYS A 114 -6.00 -11.14 16.19
C LYS A 114 -6.99 -11.82 15.26
N TYR A 115 -7.18 -13.13 15.46
CA TYR A 115 -8.25 -13.87 14.79
C TYR A 115 -9.61 -13.28 15.13
N GLY A 116 -10.39 -12.95 14.10
CA GLY A 116 -11.76 -12.50 14.26
C GLY A 116 -12.65 -13.65 14.75
N LYS A 117 -13.51 -13.38 15.75
CA LYS A 117 -14.50 -14.37 16.23
C LYS A 117 -15.71 -14.48 15.30
N ARG A 118 -16.09 -13.37 14.67
CA ARG A 118 -17.23 -13.25 13.76
C ARG A 118 -17.03 -12.01 12.89
N VAL A 119 -17.41 -12.10 11.63
CA VAL A 119 -17.48 -10.97 10.69
C VAL A 119 -18.90 -10.83 10.16
N HIS A 120 -19.30 -9.61 9.81
CA HIS A 120 -20.58 -9.33 9.16
C HIS A 120 -20.29 -8.69 7.80
N ILE A 121 -20.69 -9.37 6.74
CA ILE A 121 -20.43 -8.98 5.35
C ILE A 121 -21.79 -8.93 4.65
N LEU A 122 -22.05 -7.82 3.96
CA LEU A 122 -23.25 -7.64 3.15
C LEU A 122 -22.82 -7.41 1.70
N PRO A 123 -23.55 -7.98 0.71
CA PRO A 123 -23.34 -7.65 -0.68
C PRO A 123 -23.74 -6.20 -0.96
N VAL A 124 -23.25 -5.65 -2.07
CA VAL A 124 -23.73 -4.38 -2.62
C VAL A 124 -25.01 -4.67 -3.40
N ASP A 125 -26.01 -3.80 -3.27
CA ASP A 125 -27.34 -3.95 -3.85
C ASP A 125 -27.32 -4.23 -5.36
N ASP A 126 -26.50 -3.49 -6.10
CA ASP A 126 -26.33 -3.62 -7.54
C ASP A 126 -25.58 -4.89 -7.99
N THR A 127 -24.92 -5.61 -7.07
CA THR A 127 -24.13 -6.81 -7.41
C THR A 127 -24.90 -8.13 -7.26
N ILE A 128 -26.13 -8.09 -6.72
CA ILE A 128 -26.93 -9.28 -6.43
C ILE A 128 -28.21 -9.39 -7.26
N GLU A 129 -28.41 -8.48 -8.22
CA GLU A 129 -29.54 -8.56 -9.14
C GLU A 129 -29.50 -9.87 -9.94
N GLY A 130 -30.57 -10.67 -9.84
CA GLY A 130 -30.67 -11.96 -10.53
C GLY A 130 -29.90 -13.12 -9.88
N VAL A 131 -29.20 -12.89 -8.77
CA VAL A 131 -28.56 -13.96 -8.00
C VAL A 131 -29.61 -14.62 -7.11
N THR A 132 -29.71 -15.95 -7.17
CA THR A 132 -30.63 -16.74 -6.36
C THR A 132 -29.86 -17.75 -5.51
N GLY A 133 -30.40 -18.08 -4.33
CA GLY A 133 -29.77 -19.02 -3.39
C GLY A 133 -28.96 -18.36 -2.28
N ASN A 134 -28.17 -19.17 -1.56
CA ASN A 134 -27.39 -18.72 -0.41
C ASN A 134 -26.02 -18.18 -0.84
N LEU A 135 -25.83 -16.86 -0.73
CA LEU A 135 -24.58 -16.18 -1.07
C LEU A 135 -23.39 -16.64 -0.22
N PHE A 136 -23.62 -17.02 1.03
CA PHE A 136 -22.55 -17.47 1.91
C PHE A 136 -21.92 -18.78 1.40
N ASP A 137 -22.74 -19.78 1.07
CA ASP A 137 -22.25 -21.07 0.58
C ASP A 137 -21.55 -20.95 -0.79
N ALA A 138 -21.98 -19.99 -1.62
CA ALA A 138 -21.44 -19.79 -2.96
C ALA A 138 -20.10 -19.01 -2.99
N TYR A 139 -19.90 -18.04 -2.09
CA TYR A 139 -18.78 -17.08 -2.17
C TYR A 139 -17.85 -17.06 -0.96
N LEU A 140 -18.24 -17.63 0.19
CA LEU A 140 -17.50 -17.47 1.46
C LEU A 140 -17.12 -18.79 2.14
N LYS A 141 -17.58 -19.93 1.63
CA LYS A 141 -17.37 -21.25 2.25
C LYS A 141 -16.08 -21.91 1.81
#